data_AF-A0A8S9P6F8-F1
#
_entry.id   AF-A0A8S9P6F8-F1
#
_cell.length_a   1.000
_cell.length_b   1.000
_cell.length_c   1.000
_cell.angle_alpha   90.00
_cell.angle_beta   90.00
_cell.angle_gamma   90.00
#
_symmetry.space_group_name_H-M   'P 1'
#
loop_
_entity.id
_entity.type
_entity.pdbx_description
1 polymer ?
#
loop_
_entity_poly.entity_id
_entity_poly.type
_entity_poly.pdbx_seq_one_letter_code
_entity_poly.pdbx_strand_id
1 'polypeptide(L)'
;MANLPILQFEEKIVETVENNPVVVIIGETGSGKSTQLSQILHRHGYTKSRAIAVTQPRRVAAVSVARRVAQELDVNLGEDVGYAIRFEDRTSSKTRIKYLTDGVLLRESLSNPMLDDYSVIILDEAHERSLNT
;
A
#
# COMPACT_ATOMS: atom_id res chain seq x y z
N MET A 1 -15.81 -5.90 12.74
CA MET A 1 -15.06 -5.85 11.46
C MET A 1 -15.72 -6.83 10.50
N ALA A 2 -15.91 -6.47 9.24
CA ALA A 2 -16.42 -7.41 8.24
C ALA A 2 -15.43 -8.57 8.08
N ASN A 3 -15.94 -9.80 7.96
CA ASN A 3 -15.12 -11.00 7.76
C ASN A 3 -14.57 -11.01 6.32
N LEU A 4 -13.54 -10.20 6.06
CA LEU A 4 -12.92 -10.07 4.74
C LEU A 4 -12.14 -11.36 4.41
N PRO A 5 -12.34 -11.97 3.23
CA PRO A 5 -11.70 -13.24 2.87
C PRO A 5 -10.18 -13.24 3.04
N ILE A 6 -9.51 -12.13 2.74
CA ILE A 6 -8.04 -12.03 2.81
C ILE A 6 -7.48 -12.29 4.21
N LEU A 7 -8.23 -12.00 5.27
CA LEU A 7 -7.78 -12.17 6.65
C LEU A 7 -7.56 -13.64 7.01
N GLN A 8 -8.25 -14.57 6.34
CA GLN A 8 -8.05 -16.01 6.52
C GLN A 8 -6.71 -16.50 5.96
N PHE A 9 -6.04 -15.69 5.14
CA PHE A 9 -4.79 -16.03 4.50
C PHE A 9 -3.60 -15.23 5.06
N GLU A 10 -3.77 -14.50 6.17
CA GLU A 10 -2.75 -13.60 6.72
C GLU A 10 -1.40 -14.30 6.91
N GLU A 11 -1.36 -15.44 7.62
CA GLU A 11 -0.11 -16.19 7.87
C GLU A 11 0.56 -16.62 6.56
N LYS A 12 -0.23 -17.17 5.63
CA LYS A 12 0.26 -17.61 4.32
C LYS A 12 0.82 -16.44 3.50
N ILE A 13 0.17 -15.28 3.54
CA ILE A 13 0.63 -14.07 2.84
C ILE A 13 1.98 -13.64 3.40
N VAL A 14 2.11 -13.54 4.72
CA VAL A 14 3.35 -13.10 5.38
C VAL A 14 4.48 -14.08 5.10
N GLU A 15 4.24 -15.38 5.24
CA GLU A 15 5.22 -16.42 4.91
C GLU A 15 5.66 -16.33 3.43
N THR A 16 4.72 -16.10 2.52
CA THR A 16 5.03 -15.99 1.09
C THR A 16 5.87 -14.74 0.80
N VAL A 17 5.55 -13.60 1.40
CA VAL A 17 6.30 -12.34 1.24
C VAL A 17 7.70 -12.45 1.86
N GLU A 18 7.84 -13.09 3.02
CA GLU A 18 9.14 -13.26 3.68
C GLU A 18 10.12 -14.11 2.84
N ASN A 19 9.60 -15.15 2.20
CA ASN A 19 10.41 -16.11 1.45
C ASN A 19 10.64 -15.73 -0.02
N ASN A 20 9.97 -14.69 -0.53
CA ASN A 20 10.02 -14.36 -1.96
C ASN A 20 10.16 -12.84 -2.17
N PRO A 21 11.14 -12.40 -2.99
CA PRO A 21 11.30 -10.98 -3.29
C PRO A 21 10.14 -10.41 -4.13
N VAL A 22 9.39 -11.26 -4.84
CA VAL A 22 8.24 -10.88 -5.65
C VAL A 22 7.11 -11.88 -5.42
N VAL A 23 5.93 -11.37 -5.11
CA VAL A 23 4.73 -12.16 -4.85
C VAL A 23 3.57 -11.63 -5.68
N VAL A 24 2.86 -12.54 -6.36
CA VAL A 24 1.61 -12.22 -7.07
C VAL A 24 0.44 -12.68 -6.21
N ILE A 25 -0.38 -11.72 -5.77
CA ILE A 25 -1.58 -12.00 -4.99
C ILE A 25 -2.81 -11.76 -5.87
N ILE A 26 -3.62 -12.81 -6.02
CA ILE A 26 -4.85 -12.77 -6.81
C ILE A 26 -6.05 -12.94 -5.86
N GLY A 27 -7.07 -12.12 -6.06
CA GLY A 27 -8.35 -12.26 -5.38
C GLY A 27 -9.40 -11.37 -6.00
N GLU A 28 -10.67 -11.70 -5.83
CA GLU A 28 -11.78 -10.96 -6.41
C GLU A 28 -11.95 -9.55 -5.79
N THR A 29 -12.65 -8.66 -6.49
CA THR A 29 -13.05 -7.36 -5.92
C THR A 29 -13.86 -7.57 -4.64
N GLY A 30 -13.59 -6.77 -3.61
CA GLY A 30 -14.24 -6.92 -2.30
C GLY A 30 -13.58 -7.95 -1.38
N SER A 31 -12.54 -8.68 -1.83
CA SER A 31 -11.81 -9.61 -0.95
C SER A 31 -10.97 -8.94 0.14
N GLY A 32 -10.73 -7.62 0.02
CA GLY A 32 -9.99 -6.81 0.98
C GLY A 32 -8.51 -6.55 0.63
N LYS A 33 -8.04 -6.87 -0.58
CA LYS A 33 -6.63 -6.68 -1.00
C LYS A 33 -6.10 -5.27 -0.71
N SER A 34 -6.73 -4.25 -1.31
CA SER A 34 -6.28 -2.85 -1.26
C SER A 34 -6.26 -2.26 0.16
N THR A 35 -7.15 -2.74 1.04
CA THR A 35 -7.25 -2.25 2.42
C THR A 35 -6.41 -3.06 3.39
N GLN A 36 -6.34 -4.39 3.27
CA GLN A 36 -5.76 -5.25 4.31
C GLN A 36 -4.29 -5.63 4.07
N LEU A 37 -3.79 -5.72 2.83
CA LEU A 37 -2.42 -6.19 2.59
C LEU A 37 -1.36 -5.33 3.28
N SER A 38 -1.47 -4.01 3.14
CA SER A 38 -0.56 -3.06 3.81
C SER A 38 -0.66 -3.14 5.33
N GLN A 39 -1.87 -3.33 5.87
CA GLN A 39 -2.10 -3.45 7.31
C GLN A 39 -1.53 -4.76 7.87
N ILE A 40 -1.69 -5.87 7.16
CA ILE A 40 -1.07 -7.16 7.48
C ILE A 40 0.45 -6.96 7.58
N LEU A 41 1.09 -6.50 6.50
CA LEU A 41 2.54 -6.33 6.48
C LEU A 41 3.02 -5.32 7.53
N HIS A 42 2.26 -4.25 7.77
CA HIS A 42 2.53 -3.30 8.85
C HIS A 42 2.58 -3.98 10.22
N ARG A 43 1.57 -4.80 10.57
CA ARG A 43 1.53 -5.59 11.83
C ARG A 43 2.70 -6.55 11.97
N HIS A 44 3.14 -7.15 10.86
CA HIS A 44 4.27 -8.08 10.83
C HIS A 44 5.65 -7.39 10.76
N GLY A 45 5.70 -6.06 10.95
CA GLY A 45 6.93 -5.34 11.20
C GLY A 45 7.64 -4.82 9.95
N TYR A 46 7.02 -4.90 8.77
CA TYR A 46 7.58 -4.34 7.54
C TYR A 46 7.72 -2.83 7.60
N THR A 47 7.09 -2.15 8.56
CA THR A 47 7.19 -0.69 8.72
C THR A 47 8.11 -0.22 9.86
N LYS A 48 8.92 -1.13 10.45
CA LYS A 48 9.81 -0.78 11.56
C LYS A 48 10.89 0.23 11.19
N SER A 49 11.42 0.17 9.97
CA SER A 49 12.52 1.03 9.49
C SER A 49 12.15 1.88 8.28
N ARG A 50 11.21 1.43 7.45
CA ARG A 50 10.83 2.04 6.16
C ARG A 50 9.32 2.02 5.98
N ALA A 51 8.79 2.73 5.00
CA ALA A 51 7.36 2.73 4.72
C ALA A 51 6.94 1.57 3.80
N ILE A 52 5.64 1.27 3.76
CA ILE A 52 5.02 0.48 2.70
C ILE A 52 4.40 1.45 1.69
N ALA A 53 4.72 1.28 0.41
CA ALA A 53 4.07 1.98 -0.70
C ALA A 53 2.96 1.08 -1.28
N VAL A 54 1.78 1.64 -1.53
CA VAL A 54 0.69 0.97 -2.23
C VAL A 54 0.23 1.83 -3.39
N THR A 55 0.49 1.38 -4.63
CA THR A 55 0.05 2.13 -5.80
C THR A 55 -1.42 1.88 -6.09
N GLN A 56 -2.07 2.88 -6.69
CA GLN A 56 -3.44 2.82 -7.18
C GLN A 56 -3.50 3.55 -8.52
N PRO A 57 -4.14 2.97 -9.56
CA PRO A 57 -4.19 3.60 -10.89
C PRO A 57 -4.99 4.91 -10.89
N ARG A 58 -5.90 5.08 -9.92
CA ARG A 58 -6.82 6.21 -9.83
C ARG A 58 -6.59 7.04 -8.57
N ARG A 59 -6.54 8.37 -8.73
CA ARG A 59 -6.41 9.33 -7.63
C ARG A 59 -7.48 9.13 -6.55
N VAL A 60 -8.74 8.94 -6.96
CA VAL A 60 -9.87 8.74 -6.03
C VAL A 60 -9.69 7.47 -5.20
N ALA A 61 -9.15 6.40 -5.80
CA ALA A 61 -8.86 5.15 -5.09
C ALA A 61 -7.73 5.32 -4.07
N ALA A 62 -6.61 5.96 -4.45
CA ALA A 62 -5.53 6.26 -3.51
C ALA A 62 -6.02 7.02 -2.27
N VAL A 63 -6.83 8.08 -2.47
CA VAL A 63 -7.37 8.90 -1.38
C VAL A 63 -8.40 8.14 -0.54
N SER A 64 -9.32 7.43 -1.17
CA SER A 64 -10.41 6.74 -0.46
C SER A 64 -9.89 5.56 0.36
N VAL A 65 -8.96 4.77 -0.20
CA VAL A 65 -8.35 3.64 0.49
C VAL A 65 -7.48 4.13 1.65
N ALA A 66 -6.65 5.16 1.46
CA ALA A 66 -5.86 5.73 2.55
C ALA A 66 -6.73 6.22 3.71
N ARG A 67 -7.82 6.94 3.40
CA ARG A 67 -8.77 7.41 4.42
C ARG A 67 -9.44 6.25 5.14
N ARG A 68 -9.83 5.20 4.42
CA ARG A 68 -10.43 4.00 4.99
C ARG A 68 -9.46 3.27 5.92
N VAL A 69 -8.21 3.08 5.49
CA VAL A 69 -7.18 2.40 6.29
C VAL A 69 -6.78 3.23 7.51
N ALA A 70 -6.70 4.56 7.40
CA ALA A 70 -6.50 5.44 8.55
C ALA A 70 -7.61 5.27 9.60
N GLN A 71 -8.87 5.17 9.16
CA GLN A 71 -10.00 4.90 10.04
C GLN A 71 -9.95 3.50 10.68
N GLU A 72 -9.54 2.47 9.93
CA GLU A 72 -9.42 1.10 10.45
C GLU A 72 -8.31 0.95 11.49
N LEU A 73 -7.23 1.73 11.36
CA LEU A 73 -6.12 1.78 12.32
C LEU A 73 -6.29 2.82 13.43
N ASP A 74 -7.41 3.56 13.45
CA ASP A 74 -7.68 4.63 14.42
C ASP A 74 -6.58 5.70 14.48
N VAL A 75 -6.12 6.14 13.30
CA VAL A 75 -5.09 7.19 13.16
C VAL A 75 -5.59 8.35 12.30
N ASN A 76 -4.98 9.52 12.48
CA ASN A 76 -5.26 10.66 11.61
C ASN A 76 -4.62 10.45 10.24
N LEU A 77 -5.38 10.72 9.18
CA LEU A 77 -4.86 10.73 7.82
C LEU A 77 -3.76 11.77 7.67
N GLY A 78 -2.58 11.35 7.21
CA GLY A 78 -1.35 12.15 7.15
C GLY A 78 -0.34 11.85 8.26
N GLU A 79 -0.73 11.10 9.29
CA GLU A 79 0.19 10.55 10.28
C GLU A 79 0.68 9.17 9.81
N ASP A 80 0.36 8.08 10.50
CA ASP A 80 0.83 6.72 10.18
C ASP A 80 0.34 6.21 8.80
N VAL A 81 -0.82 6.68 8.36
CA VAL A 81 -1.37 6.39 7.03
C VAL A 81 -1.53 7.68 6.26
N GLY A 82 -1.02 7.74 5.03
CA GLY A 82 -1.08 8.92 4.18
C GLY A 82 -1.30 8.59 2.71
N TYR A 83 -1.47 9.63 1.90
CA TYR A 83 -1.49 9.47 0.44
C TYR A 83 -0.69 10.54 -0.30
N ALA A 84 -0.21 10.20 -1.50
CA ALA A 84 0.41 11.15 -2.41
C ALA A 84 -0.14 10.97 -3.84
N ILE A 85 -0.73 12.04 -4.37
CA ILE A 85 -1.24 12.10 -5.74
C ILE A 85 -0.67 13.34 -6.44
N ARG A 86 -0.89 13.45 -7.75
CA ARG A 86 -0.47 14.65 -8.47
C ARG A 86 -1.12 15.90 -7.85
N PHE A 87 -0.26 16.84 -7.47
CA PHE A 87 -0.59 18.13 -6.84
C PHE A 87 -1.11 18.08 -5.39
N GLU A 88 -1.11 16.91 -4.75
CA GLU A 88 -1.51 16.81 -3.36
C GLU A 88 -0.74 15.69 -2.64
N ASP A 89 -0.07 16.07 -1.56
CA ASP A 89 0.65 15.14 -0.68
C ASP A 89 0.12 15.31 0.75
N ARG A 90 -0.45 14.24 1.29
CA ARG A 90 -0.94 14.11 2.66
C ARG A 90 -0.15 13.01 3.36
N THR A 91 1.16 13.21 3.44
CA THR A 91 2.08 12.37 4.21
C THR A 91 2.91 13.22 5.16
N SER A 92 3.59 12.56 6.08
CA SER A 92 4.56 13.16 6.99
C SER A 92 5.72 12.20 7.24
N SER A 93 6.73 12.62 8.00
CA SER A 93 7.82 11.72 8.44
C SER A 93 7.33 10.57 9.33
N LYS A 94 6.10 10.64 9.86
CA LYS A 94 5.46 9.54 10.60
C LYS A 94 4.83 8.50 9.69
N THR A 95 4.56 8.81 8.42
CA THR A 95 3.81 7.92 7.52
C THR A 95 4.53 6.60 7.30
N ARG A 96 3.83 5.51 7.64
CA ARG A 96 4.27 4.12 7.54
C ARG A 96 3.59 3.39 6.41
N ILE A 97 2.36 3.75 6.09
CA ILE A 97 1.62 3.21 4.93
C ILE A 97 1.25 4.38 4.03
N LYS A 98 1.82 4.40 2.82
CA LYS A 98 1.62 5.46 1.83
C LYS A 98 0.88 4.91 0.62
N TYR A 99 -0.33 5.41 0.40
CA TYR A 99 -1.08 5.14 -0.82
C TYR A 99 -0.75 6.20 -1.87
N LEU A 100 -0.38 5.82 -3.07
CA LEU A 100 0.03 6.78 -4.09
C LEU A 100 -0.45 6.38 -5.48
N THR A 101 -0.53 7.33 -6.39
CA THR A 101 -0.77 6.97 -7.80
C THR A 101 0.51 6.43 -8.44
N ASP A 102 0.38 5.54 -9.43
CA ASP A 102 1.52 4.96 -10.17
C ASP A 102 2.49 6.05 -10.66
N GLY A 103 1.97 7.13 -11.25
CA GLY A 103 2.78 8.24 -11.74
C GLY A 103 3.53 9.02 -10.65
N VAL A 104 3.08 8.98 -9.40
CA VAL A 104 3.82 9.58 -8.27
C VAL A 104 4.96 8.65 -7.87
N LEU A 105 4.75 7.33 -7.79
CA LEU A 105 5.82 6.38 -7.51
C LEU A 105 6.89 6.41 -8.61
N LEU A 106 6.48 6.44 -9.87
CA LEU A 106 7.40 6.56 -11.02
C LEU A 106 8.24 7.84 -10.93
N ARG A 107 7.65 8.96 -10.51
CA ARG A 107 8.41 10.21 -10.32
C ARG A 107 9.38 10.11 -9.14
N GLU A 108 8.98 9.45 -8.06
CA GLU A 108 9.87 9.19 -6.92
C GLU A 108 11.05 8.32 -7.34
N SER A 109 10.84 7.29 -8.16
CA SER A 109 11.93 6.42 -8.63
C SER A 109 12.93 7.15 -9.54
N LEU A 110 12.53 8.22 -10.21
CA LEU A 110 13.48 9.07 -10.94
C LEU A 110 14.43 9.84 -10.01
N SER A 111 13.99 10.16 -8.79
CA SER A 111 14.79 10.91 -7.80
C SER A 111 15.52 9.98 -6.83
N ASN A 112 14.89 8.88 -6.47
CA ASN A 112 15.43 7.79 -5.65
C ASN A 112 15.28 6.45 -6.40
N PRO A 113 16.23 6.10 -7.29
CA PRO A 113 16.14 4.88 -8.10
C PRO A 113 16.12 3.57 -7.30
N MET A 114 16.63 3.58 -6.07
CA MET A 114 16.63 2.41 -5.20
C MET A 114 15.32 2.27 -4.43
N LEU A 115 14.50 3.32 -4.37
CA LEU A 115 13.25 3.37 -3.59
C LEU A 115 13.45 2.87 -2.14
N ASP A 116 14.61 3.18 -1.56
CA ASP A 116 15.05 2.69 -0.26
C ASP A 116 14.33 3.33 0.94
N ASP A 117 13.41 4.26 0.67
CA ASP A 117 12.40 4.73 1.64
C ASP A 117 11.34 3.66 1.94
N TYR A 118 11.21 2.64 1.06
CA TYR A 118 10.20 1.60 1.15
C TYR A 118 10.79 0.23 1.48
N SER A 119 10.14 -0.52 2.37
CA SER A 119 10.43 -1.94 2.62
C SER A 119 9.66 -2.85 1.68
N VAL A 120 8.46 -2.45 1.29
CA VAL A 120 7.58 -3.17 0.36
C VAL A 120 6.86 -2.17 -0.53
N ILE A 121 6.78 -2.50 -1.81
CA ILE A 121 5.95 -1.80 -2.79
C ILE A 121 4.87 -2.77 -3.25
N ILE A 122 3.61 -2.41 -3.03
CA ILE A 122 2.45 -3.14 -3.50
C ILE A 122 1.92 -2.43 -4.75
N LEU A 123 1.95 -3.13 -5.89
CA LEU A 123 1.34 -2.67 -7.14
C LEU A 123 -0.09 -3.19 -7.20
N ASP A 124 -1.07 -2.37 -6.83
CA ASP A 124 -2.48 -2.77 -6.82
C ASP A 124 -3.13 -2.57 -8.19
N GLU A 125 -4.19 -3.33 -8.45
CA GLU A 125 -4.93 -3.29 -9.72
C GLU A 125 -4.06 -3.48 -10.97
N ALA A 126 -2.97 -4.26 -10.86
CA ALA A 126 -2.03 -4.53 -11.96
C ALA A 126 -2.69 -5.14 -13.22
N HIS A 127 -3.92 -5.64 -13.09
CA HIS A 127 -4.71 -6.12 -14.21
C HIS A 127 -5.22 -5.01 -15.14
N GLU A 128 -5.32 -3.75 -14.68
CA GLU A 128 -5.76 -2.61 -15.50
C GLU A 128 -4.74 -2.23 -16.58
N ARG A 129 -3.52 -2.81 -16.57
CA ARG A 129 -2.44 -2.60 -17.57
C ARG A 129 -2.28 -1.13 -17.95
N SER A 130 -2.16 -0.26 -16.95
CA SER A 130 -1.94 1.17 -17.20
C SER A 130 -0.57 1.37 -17.87
N LEU A 131 -0.40 2.43 -18.67
CA LEU A 131 0.89 2.74 -19.29
C LEU A 131 2.03 2.98 -18.28
N ASN A 132 1.69 3.20 -17.00
CA ASN A 132 2.65 3.50 -15.94
C ASN A 132 2.81 2.34 -14.94
N THR A 133 2.15 1.20 -15.16
CA THR A 133 2.28 -0.04 -14.38
C THR A 133 3.15 -1.02 -15.16
#